data_AF-A0A966Y116-F1
#
_entry.id   AF-A0A966Y116-F1
#
_cell.length_a   1.000
_cell.length_b   1.000
_cell.length_c   1.000
_cell.angle_alpha   90.00
_cell.angle_beta   90.00
_cell.angle_gamma   90.00
#
_symmetry.space_group_name_H-M   'P 1'
#
loop_
_entity.id
_entity.type
_entity.pdbx_description
1 polymer ?
#
loop_
_entity_poly.entity_id
_entity_poly.type
_entity_poly.pdbx_seq_one_letter_code
_entity_poly.pdbx_strand_id
1 'polypeptide(L)' 'MAPLIRDFLEWLAREPRTHADVMESWRTSCPRLPVWEEATDNGYAARKGRQVEITARGLAFLEQRA' A
#
# COMPACT_ATOMS: atom_id res chain seq x y z
N MET A 1 0.33 13.37 7.39
CA MET A 1 -0.16 11.97 7.30
C MET A 1 0.24 11.26 6.00
N ALA A 2 0.60 11.97 4.92
CA ALA A 2 1.09 11.36 3.68
C ALA A 2 2.39 10.50 3.68
N PRO A 3 3.31 10.53 4.68
CA PRO A 3 4.55 9.72 4.60
C PRO A 3 4.26 8.22 4.58
N LEU A 4 3.33 7.75 5.43
CA LEU A 4 3.05 6.33 5.60
C LEU A 4 2.49 5.66 4.33
N ILE A 5 1.68 6.38 3.54
CA ILE A 5 1.22 5.85 2.24
C ILE A 5 2.40 5.65 1.30
N ARG A 6 3.35 6.60 1.27
CA ARG A 6 4.50 6.50 0.37
C ARG A 6 5.39 5.34 0.77
N ASP A 7 5.75 5.23 2.05
CA ASP A 7 6.49 4.09 2.59
C ASP A 7 5.77 2.76 2.29
N PHE A 8 4.43 2.73 2.37
CA PHE A 8 3.63 1.55 2.05
C PHE A 8 3.71 1.16 0.58
N LEU A 9 3.58 2.13 -0.32
CA LEU A 9 3.67 1.91 -1.76
C LEU A 9 5.09 1.53 -2.18
N GLU A 10 6.12 2.17 -1.62
CA GLU A 10 7.53 1.81 -1.85
C GLU A 10 7.83 0.40 -1.36
N TRP A 11 7.29 0.03 -0.19
CA TRP A 11 7.38 -1.33 0.31
C TRP A 11 6.73 -2.28 -0.69
N LEU A 12 5.44 -2.10 -1.05
CA LEU A 12 4.71 -2.92 -2.02
C LEU A 12 5.42 -3.03 -3.38
N ALA A 13 6.03 -1.95 -3.88
CA ALA A 13 6.70 -1.94 -5.18
C ALA A 13 7.94 -2.84 -5.26
N ARG A 14 8.55 -3.21 -4.12
CA ARG A 14 9.74 -4.06 -4.10
C ARG A 14 9.49 -5.50 -4.52
N GLU A 15 8.33 -6.06 -4.19
CA GLU A 15 7.97 -7.45 -4.49
C GLU A 15 6.46 -7.68 -4.34
N PRO A 16 5.87 -8.64 -5.07
CA PRO A 16 4.48 -9.06 -4.87
C PRO A 16 4.26 -9.57 -3.44
N ARG A 17 3.22 -9.09 -2.75
CA ARG A 17 2.92 -9.48 -1.37
C ARG A 17 1.52 -10.01 -1.22
N THR A 18 1.25 -10.75 -0.15
CA THR A 18 -0.10 -11.17 0.17
C THR A 18 -0.81 -10.14 1.05
N HIS A 19 -2.14 -10.21 1.08
CA HIS A 19 -2.91 -9.41 2.04
C HIS A 19 -2.54 -9.77 3.50
N ALA A 20 -2.12 -11.00 3.78
CA ALA A 20 -1.67 -11.38 5.12
C ALA A 20 -0.38 -10.65 5.49
N ASP A 21 0.61 -10.58 4.58
CA ASP A 21 1.87 -9.85 4.80
C ASP A 21 1.62 -8.36 5.04
N VAL A 22 0.68 -7.77 4.28
CA VAL A 22 0.23 -6.38 4.47
C VAL A 22 -0.31 -6.17 5.88
N MET A 23 -1.23 -7.05 6.30
CA MET A 23 -1.84 -6.97 7.62
C MET A 23 -0.84 -7.23 8.76
N GLU A 24 0.16 -8.08 8.56
CA GLU A 24 1.18 -8.36 9.56
C GLU A 24 2.18 -7.20 9.70
N SER A 25 2.64 -6.67 8.57
CA SER A 25 3.71 -5.66 8.54
C SER A 25 3.23 -4.25 8.88
N TRP A 26 1.97 -3.92 8.57
CA TRP A 26 1.46 -2.55 8.65
C TRP A 26 0.42 -2.33 9.75
N ARG A 27 -0.06 -3.38 10.40
CA ARG A 27 -0.98 -3.27 11.54
C ARG A 27 -0.23 -2.72 12.76
N THR A 28 -0.15 -1.40 12.81
CA THR A 28 0.21 -0.66 14.03
C THR A 28 -1.00 -0.65 14.97
N SER A 29 -0.78 -0.35 16.26
CA SER A 29 -1.69 -0.58 17.42
C SER A 29 -3.18 -0.21 17.30
N CYS A 30 -3.63 0.42 16.21
CA CYS A 30 -5.03 0.59 15.87
C CYS A 30 -5.64 -0.69 15.25
N PRO A 31 -6.90 -1.02 15.55
CA PRO A 31 -7.58 -2.16 14.91
C PRO A 31 -7.85 -1.94 13.41
N ARG A 32 -7.83 -0.67 12.96
CA ARG A 32 -7.94 -0.29 11.55
C ARG A 32 -6.55 -0.13 10.95
N LEU A 33 -6.43 -0.46 9.67
CA LEU A 33 -5.19 -0.34 8.91
C LEU A 33 -5.32 0.88 7.97
N PRO A 34 -5.24 2.11 8.50
CA PRO A 34 -5.63 3.31 7.76
C PRO A 34 -4.80 3.51 6.48
N VAL A 35 -3.53 3.06 6.48
CA VAL A 35 -2.65 3.15 5.31
C VAL A 35 -3.10 2.23 4.16
N TRP A 36 -3.59 1.03 4.47
CA TRP A 36 -4.13 0.11 3.48
C TRP A 36 -5.44 0.65 2.92
N GLU A 37 -6.35 1.03 3.80
CA GLU A 37 -7.66 1.59 3.45
C GLU A 37 -7.48 2.80 2.52
N GLU A 38 -6.65 3.76 2.93
CA GLU A 38 -6.36 4.97 2.15
C GLU A 38 -5.66 4.67 0.82
N ALA A 39 -4.70 3.73 0.78
CA ALA A 39 -4.05 3.32 -0.46
C ALA A 39 -5.03 2.64 -1.43
N THR A 40 -5.98 1.86 -0.93
CA THR A 40 -7.02 1.23 -1.76
C THR A 40 -8.09 2.22 -2.21
N ASP A 41 -8.56 3.12 -1.33
CA ASP A 41 -9.56 4.14 -1.65
C ASP A 41 -9.05 5.13 -2.71
N ASN A 42 -7.77 5.49 -2.65
CA ASN A 42 -7.13 6.32 -3.67
C ASN A 42 -6.73 5.54 -4.94
N GLY A 43 -6.93 4.22 -4.96
CA GLY A 43 -6.58 3.36 -6.07
C GLY A 43 -5.07 3.23 -6.32
N TYR A 44 -4.24 3.44 -5.30
CA TYR A 44 -2.79 3.28 -5.37
C TYR A 44 -2.34 1.83 -5.22
N ALA A 45 -3.09 1.03 -4.46
CA ALA A 45 -2.87 -0.40 -4.31
C ALA A 45 -4.15 -1.17 -4.62
N ALA A 46 -4.02 -2.40 -5.12
CA ALA A 46 -5.14 -3.27 -5.41
C ALA A 46 -4.83 -4.71 -4.99
N ARG A 47 -5.88 -5.42 -4.54
CA ARG A 47 -5.79 -6.85 -4.25
C ARG A 47 -6.29 -7.66 -5.45
N LYS A 48 -5.44 -8.54 -5.97
CA LYS A 48 -5.79 -9.55 -6.99
C LYS A 48 -5.75 -10.95 -6.37
N GLY A 49 -6.92 -11.46 -5.99
CA GLY A 49 -7.03 -12.76 -5.33
C GLY A 49 -6.35 -12.76 -3.96
N ARG A 50 -5.19 -13.41 -3.84
CA ARG A 50 -4.39 -13.44 -2.60
C ARG A 50 -3.28 -12.39 -2.58
N GLN A 51 -2.90 -11.86 -3.73
CA GLN A 51 -1.81 -10.90 -3.86
C GLN A 51 -2.32 -9.47 -3.77
N VAL A 52 -1.46 -8.60 -3.28
CA VAL A 52 -1.59 -7.16 -3.21
C VAL A 52 -0.47 -6.58 -4.05
N GLU A 53 -0.84 -5.68 -4.95
CA GLU A 53 0.05 -5.08 -5.92
C GLU A 53 -0.14 -3.57 -5.95
N ILE A 54 0.93 -2.85 -6.20
CA ILE A 54 0.86 -1.42 -6.52
C ILE A 54 0.22 -1.25 -7.91
N THR A 55 -0.67 -0.27 -8.05
CA THR A 55 -1.29 0.05 -9.34
C THR A 55 -0.43 1.03 -10.13
N ALA A 56 -0.74 1.21 -11.43
CA ALA A 56 -0.12 2.26 -12.23
C ALA A 56 -0.29 3.66 -11.62
N ARG A 57 -1.42 3.93 -10.96
CA ARG A 57 -1.66 5.20 -10.25
C ARG A 57 -0.79 5.32 -9.01
N GLY A 58 -0.60 4.23 -8.26
CA GLY A 58 0.31 4.20 -7.11
C GLY A 58 1.76 4.44 -7.52
N LEU A 59 2.20 3.86 -8.63
CA LEU A 59 3.52 4.11 -9.21
C LEU A 59 3.68 5.59 -9.59
N ALA A 60 2.72 6.17 -10.30
CA ALA A 60 2.74 7.59 -10.66
C ALA A 60 2.77 8.51 -9.41
N PHE A 61 2.07 8.14 -8.34
CA PHE A 61 2.13 8.85 -7.06
C PHE A 61 3.53 8.79 -6.42
N LEU A 62 4.24 7.67 -6.55
CA LEU A 62 5.64 7.57 -6.12
C LEU A 62 6.56 8.47 -6.97
N GLU A 63 6.31 8.59 -8.27
CA GLU A 63 7.12 9.40 -9.19
C GLU A 63 6.91 10.91 -9.04
N GLN A 64 5.76 11.38 -8.53
CA GLN A 64 5.44 12.81 -8.36
C GLN A 64 6.28 13.56 -7.30
N ARG A 65 7.38 12.97 -6.85
CA ARG A 65 8.37 13.57 -5.94
C ARG A 65 9.77 13.08 -6.32
N ALA A 66 10.29 13.68 -7.39
CA ALA A 66 11.70 14.03 -7.61
C ALA A 66 11.75 15.51 -7.98
#